data_AF-A0A6J6HLQ7-F1
#
_entry.id   AF-A0A6J6HLQ7-F1
#
_cell.length_a   1.000
_cell.length_b   1.000
_cell.length_c   1.000
_cell.angle_alpha   90.00
_cell.angle_beta   90.00
_cell.angle_gamma   90.00
#
_symmetry.space_group_name_H-M   'P 1'
#
loop_
_entity.id
_entity.type
_entity.pdbx_description
1 polymer ?
#
loop_
_entity_poly.entity_id
_entity_poly.type
_entity_poly.pdbx_seq_one_letter_code
_entity_poly.pdbx_strand_id
1 'polypeptide(L)' 'MKTKIKSEKGDVPGWVLITLMTAGLVVVLWSVATPALSGILNQSLNKVANF' A
#
# COMPACT_ATOMS: atom_id res chain seq x y z
N MET A 1 30.63 15.98 31.85
CA MET A 1 29.26 16.50 31.73
C MET A 1 28.74 16.15 30.34
N LYS A 2 27.86 15.16 30.20
CA LYS A 2 27.33 14.72 28.89
C LYS A 2 26.00 15.42 28.63
N THR A 3 26.01 16.45 27.78
CA THR A 3 24.80 17.16 27.37
C THR A 3 24.24 16.48 26.13
N LYS A 4 23.20 15.63 26.28
CA LYS A 4 22.46 15.10 25.14
C LYS A 4 21.70 16.25 24.48
N ILE A 5 22.14 16.63 23.28
CA ILE A 5 21.46 17.63 22.45
C ILE A 5 20.05 17.11 22.11
N LYS A 6 19.06 17.89 22.55
CA LYS A 6 17.70 18.12 22.02
C LYS A 6 17.16 17.04 21.08
N SER A 7 16.17 16.27 21.57
CA SER A 7 15.28 15.49 20.72
C SER A 7 14.61 16.43 19.70
N GLU A 8 14.89 16.20 18.42
CA GLU A 8 14.27 16.87 17.27
C GLU A 8 12.78 16.49 17.23
N LYS A 9 11.98 17.16 18.05
CA LYS A 9 10.52 17.00 18.16
C LYS A 9 9.79 17.66 16.98
N GLY A 10 10.09 17.22 15.76
CA GLY A 10 9.44 17.75 14.56
C GLY A 10 9.76 17.00 13.28
N ASP A 11 10.88 16.29 13.23
CA ASP A 11 11.22 15.49 12.06
C ASP A 11 10.49 14.16 12.09
N VAL A 12 9.65 13.94 11.08
CA VAL A 12 8.99 12.68 10.85
C VAL A 12 10.09 11.62 10.72
N PRO A 13 10.07 10.53 11.52
CA PRO A 13 11.13 9.54 11.49
C PRO A 13 11.39 9.05 10.07
N GLY A 14 12.65 8.92 9.66
CA GLY A 14 13.00 8.55 8.28
C GLY A 14 12.36 7.24 7.81
N TRP A 15 12.04 6.33 8.73
CA TRP A 15 11.30 5.08 8.41
C TRP A 15 9.87 5.34 7.94
N VAL A 16 9.21 6.40 8.43
CA VAL A 16 7.83 6.75 8.03
C VAL A 16 7.79 7.18 6.58
N LEU A 17 8.76 7.98 6.11
CA LEU A 17 8.82 8.39 4.71
C LEU A 17 8.92 7.19 3.77
N ILE A 18 9.71 6.19 4.14
CA ILE A 18 9.85 4.95 3.35
C ILE A 18 8.50 4.23 3.29
N THR A 19 7.84 4.06 4.44
CA THR A 19 6.52 3.40 4.48
C THR A 19 5.46 4.15 3.68
N LEU A 20 5.47 5.49 3.70
CA LEU A 20 4.53 6.31 2.92
C LEU A 20 4.79 6.19 1.41
N MET A 21 6.07 6.16 1.01
CA MET A 21 6.43 5.95 -0.39
C MET A 21 5.98 4.57 -0.88
N THR A 22 6.22 3.52 -0.08
CA THR A 22 5.75 2.16 -0.40
C THR A 22 4.23 2.07 -0.42
N ALA A 23 3.54 2.65 0.56
CA ALA A 23 2.08 2.68 0.60
C ALA A 23 1.50 3.39 -0.62
N GLY A 24 2.08 4.53 -1.03
CA GLY A 24 1.69 5.25 -2.24
C GLY A 24 1.83 4.39 -3.50
N LEU A 25 2.98 3.71 -3.66
CA LEU A 25 3.19 2.80 -4.79
C LEU A 25 2.20 1.63 -4.79
N VAL A 26 1.92 1.04 -3.62
CA VAL A 26 0.94 -0.05 -3.50
C VAL A 26 -0.45 0.40 -3.89
N VAL A 27 -0.90 1.58 -3.46
CA VAL A 27 -2.21 2.13 -3.83
C VAL A 27 -2.32 2.35 -5.35
N VAL A 28 -1.27 2.89 -5.98
CA VAL A 28 -1.22 3.06 -7.43
C VAL A 28 -1.34 1.72 -8.15
N LEU A 29 -0.56 0.71 -7.76
CA LEU A 29 -0.61 -0.61 -8.37
C LEU A 29 -1.98 -1.30 -8.14
N TRP A 30 -2.52 -1.16 -6.94
CA TRP A 30 -3.80 -1.76 -6.57
C TRP A 30 -4.98 -1.20 -7.39
N SER A 31 -4.93 0.08 -7.76
CA SER A 31 -5.95 0.71 -8.62
C SER A 31 -6.07 0.03 -10.00
N VAL A 32 -4.95 -0.47 -10.53
CA VAL A 32 -4.91 -1.20 -11.81
C VAL A 32 -5.25 -2.68 -11.62
N ALA A 33 -4.86 -3.28 -10.48
CA ALA A 33 -5.08 -4.70 -10.21
C ALA A 33 -6.55 -5.06 -9.93
N THR A 34 -7.31 -4.17 -9.28
CA THR A 34 -8.71 -4.39 -8.89
C THR A 34 -9.64 -4.82 -10.05
N PRO A 35 -9.69 -4.10 -11.19
CA PRO A 35 -10.56 -4.49 -12.31
C PRO A 35 -10.15 -5.84 -12.94
N ALA A 36 -8.86 -6.15 -13.01
CA ALA A 36 -8.38 -7.42 -13.56
C ALA A 36 -8.81 -8.60 -12.69
N LEU A 37 -8.67 -8.48 -11.36
CA LEU A 37 -9.06 -9.52 -10.42
C LEU A 37 -10.58 -9.75 -10.44
N SER A 38 -11.37 -8.66 -10.50
CA SER A 38 -12.83 -8.73 -10.60
C SER A 38 -13.28 -9.41 -11.91
N GLY A 39 -12.59 -9.13 -13.02
CA GLY A 39 -12.85 -9.76 -14.31
C GLY A 39 -12.69 -11.28 -14.25
N ILE A 40 -11.56 -11.76 -13.73
CA ILE A 40 -11.27 -13.20 -13.62
C ILE A 40 -12.27 -13.89 -12.69
N LEU A 41 -12.61 -13.25 -11.57
CA LEU A 41 -13.61 -13.77 -10.64
C LEU A 41 -14.98 -13.91 -11.31
N ASN A 42 -15.47 -12.85 -11.95
CA ASN A 42 -16.76 -12.87 -12.65
C ASN A 42 -16.80 -13.91 -13.76
N GLN A 43 -15.73 -14.04 -14.56
CA GLN A 43 -15.62 -15.07 -15.59
C GLN A 43 -15.69 -16.48 -15.00
N SER A 44 -15.03 -16.71 -13.87
CA SER A 44 -15.02 -18.00 -13.20
C SER A 44 -16.39 -18.35 -12.61
N LEU A 45 -17.06 -17.39 -11.96
CA LEU A 45 -18.40 -17.56 -11.41
C LEU A 45 -19.44 -17.86 -12.50
N ASN A 46 -19.41 -17.10 -13.61
CA ASN A 46 -20.31 -17.34 -14.74
C ASN A 46 -20.10 -18.73 -15.35
N LYS A 47 -18.85 -19.21 -15.38
CA LYS A 47 -18.55 -20.56 -15.89
C LYS A 47 -19.19 -21.62 -15.01
N VAL A 48 -19.15 -21.48 -13.68
CA VAL A 48 -19.78 -22.42 -12.74
C VAL A 48 -21.30 -22.33 -12.76
N ALA A 49 -21.86 -21.13 -12.84
CA ALA A 49 -23.31 -20.91 -12.84
C ALA A 49 -24.04 -21.41 -14.10
N ASN A 50 -23.30 -21.58 -15.21
CA ASN A 50 -23.82 -22.11 -16.47
C ASN A 50 -23.66 -23.64 -16.61
N PHE A 51 -23.11 -24.33 -15.61
CA PHE A 51 -23.17 -25.79 -15.50
C PHE A 51 -24.40 -26.21 -14.69
#